data_AF-A0A5P2DRP7-F1
#
_entry.id   AF-A0A5P2DRP7-F1
#
_cell.length_a   1.000
_cell.length_b   1.000
_cell.length_c   1.000
_cell.angle_alpha   90.00
_cell.angle_beta   90.00
_cell.angle_gamma   90.00
#
_symmetry.space_group_name_H-M   'P 1'
#
loop_
_entity.id
_entity.type
_entity.pdbx_description
1 polymer ?
#
loop_
_entity_poly.entity_id
_entity_poly.type
_entity_poly.pdbx_seq_one_letter_code
_entity_poly.pdbx_strand_id
1 'polypeptide(L)'
;MRSEADSPVGERFLLIECHADETALTAFGRELQRPAANEEAVFLGYNYADVPVGRRYACCFRRDDTRDVEQVTTTVVAVTQQYGRSWDHIPHGWKTLSVLRFEPGIPAMVRELPLGGLWYDHRGSVCVSDTDTWEAYAAGERAC
;
A
#
# COMPACT_ATOMS: atom_id res chain seq x y z
N MET A 1 -19.28 3.41 -5.60
CA MET A 1 -18.19 3.11 -4.66
C MET A 1 -18.19 1.60 -4.47
N ARG A 2 -17.12 0.91 -4.87
CA ARG A 2 -16.96 -0.52 -4.65
C ARG A 2 -16.46 -0.73 -3.23
N SER A 3 -17.15 -1.57 -2.46
CA SER A 3 -16.78 -1.83 -1.08
C SER A 3 -15.82 -3.02 -0.98
N GLU A 4 -15.11 -3.11 0.15
CA GLU A 4 -14.24 -4.25 0.46
C GLU A 4 -14.99 -5.59 0.48
N ALA A 5 -16.26 -5.58 0.89
CA ALA A 5 -17.11 -6.78 0.93
C ALA A 5 -17.36 -7.36 -0.48
N ASP A 6 -17.26 -6.54 -1.53
CA ASP A 6 -17.47 -6.93 -2.93
C ASP A 6 -16.22 -7.56 -3.58
N SER A 7 -15.13 -7.69 -2.83
CA SER A 7 -13.85 -8.20 -3.34
C SER A 7 -13.50 -9.53 -2.67
N PRO A 8 -12.94 -10.52 -3.41
CA PRO A 8 -12.48 -11.77 -2.82
C PRO A 8 -11.48 -11.53 -1.69
N VAL A 9 -11.58 -12.29 -0.59
CA VAL A 9 -10.72 -12.07 0.59
C VAL A 9 -9.24 -12.08 0.22
N GLY A 10 -8.81 -13.02 -0.63
CA GLY A 10 -7.43 -13.12 -1.11
C GLY A 10 -6.95 -11.97 -2.02
N GLU A 11 -7.76 -10.94 -2.24
CA GLU A 11 -7.39 -9.73 -2.99
C GLU A 11 -7.46 -8.45 -2.13
N ARG A 12 -7.91 -8.54 -0.86
CA ARG A 12 -8.18 -7.37 0.02
C ARG A 12 -6.93 -6.79 0.67
N PHE A 13 -5.90 -6.49 -0.11
CA PHE A 13 -4.67 -5.86 0.36
C PHE A 13 -4.27 -4.69 -0.51
N LEU A 14 -3.60 -3.70 0.10
CA LEU A 14 -2.87 -2.68 -0.67
C LEU A 14 -1.53 -3.28 -1.09
N LEU A 15 -1.18 -3.16 -2.37
CA LEU A 15 0.09 -3.62 -2.90
C LEU A 15 1.06 -2.44 -3.03
N ILE A 16 2.12 -2.42 -2.23
CA ILE A 16 3.22 -1.45 -2.34
C ILE A 16 4.20 -1.97 -3.40
N GLU A 17 4.34 -1.24 -4.50
CA GLU A 17 5.26 -1.58 -5.60
C GLU A 17 6.67 -1.03 -5.34
N CYS A 18 6.77 0.24 -4.93
CA CYS A 18 8.04 0.92 -4.66
C CYS A 18 7.83 2.21 -3.85
N HIS A 19 8.93 2.76 -3.31
CA HIS A 19 8.97 4.12 -2.78
C HIS A 19 8.96 5.14 -3.92
N ALA A 20 8.34 6.28 -3.68
CA ALA A 20 8.39 7.40 -4.60
C ALA A 20 9.72 8.15 -4.47
N ASP A 21 10.46 8.26 -5.56
CA ASP A 21 11.67 9.08 -5.61
C ASP A 21 11.36 10.60 -5.70
N GLU A 22 12.39 11.42 -5.63
CA GLU A 22 12.23 12.89 -5.70
C GLU A 22 11.61 13.36 -7.02
N THR A 23 11.82 12.63 -8.12
CA THR A 23 11.24 12.95 -9.43
C THR A 23 9.73 12.73 -9.40
N ALA A 24 9.28 11.59 -8.86
CA ALA A 24 7.87 11.30 -8.65
C ALA A 24 7.21 12.32 -7.71
N LEU A 25 7.85 12.65 -6.59
CA LEU A 25 7.32 13.62 -5.64
C LEU A 25 7.20 15.02 -6.25
N THR A 26 8.15 15.41 -7.10
CA THR A 26 8.09 16.69 -7.83
C THR A 26 6.96 16.71 -8.87
N ALA A 27 6.76 15.58 -9.57
CA ALA A 27 5.77 15.47 -10.64
C ALA A 27 4.34 15.31 -10.12
N PHE A 28 4.15 14.48 -9.09
CA PHE A 28 2.85 13.98 -8.65
C PHE A 28 2.56 14.26 -7.17
N GLY A 29 3.56 14.66 -6.38
CA GLY A 29 3.43 14.85 -4.93
C GLY A 29 3.09 16.28 -4.50
N ARG A 30 2.70 17.19 -5.41
CA ARG A 30 2.53 18.63 -5.10
C ARG A 30 1.56 18.92 -3.95
N GLU A 31 0.47 18.17 -3.85
CA GLU A 31 -0.50 18.29 -2.75
C GLU A 31 -0.27 17.28 -1.62
N LEU A 32 0.75 16.43 -1.72
CA LEU A 32 1.13 15.55 -0.62
C LEU A 32 1.97 16.33 0.38
N GLN A 33 1.62 16.20 1.65
CA GLN A 33 2.48 16.67 2.72
C GLN A 33 3.78 15.87 2.73
N ARG A 34 4.87 16.53 3.14
CA ARG A 34 6.15 15.84 3.33
C ARG A 34 5.98 14.75 4.39
N PRO A 35 6.37 13.50 4.12
CA PRO A 35 6.24 12.42 5.09
C PRO A 35 6.97 12.71 6.41
N ALA A 36 6.33 12.37 7.53
CA ALA A 36 6.96 12.32 8.84
C ALA A 36 7.92 11.10 8.98
N ALA A 37 8.64 10.98 10.11
CA ALA A 37 9.66 9.94 10.32
C ALA A 37 9.15 8.49 10.19
N ASN A 38 7.85 8.28 10.35
CA ASN A 38 7.18 6.98 10.28
C ASN A 38 6.25 6.88 9.06
N GLU A 39 6.39 7.79 8.11
CA GLU A 39 5.57 7.85 6.90
C GLU A 39 6.44 7.66 5.68
N GLU A 40 5.91 6.97 4.67
CA GLU A 40 6.56 6.83 3.38
C GLU A 40 5.59 7.16 2.25
N ALA A 41 6.11 7.87 1.25
CA ALA A 41 5.41 8.08 0.00
C ALA A 41 5.71 6.89 -0.92
N VAL A 42 4.67 6.15 -1.28
CA VAL A 42 4.79 4.90 -2.02
C VAL A 42 3.84 4.83 -3.20
N PHE A 43 4.26 4.11 -4.23
CA PHE A 43 3.39 3.73 -5.32
C PHE A 43 2.60 2.48 -4.95
N LEU A 44 1.27 2.62 -4.97
CA LEU A 44 0.35 1.53 -4.79
C LEU A 44 -0.09 0.98 -6.16
N GLY A 45 -0.13 -0.35 -6.25
CA GLY A 45 -0.72 -1.09 -7.37
C GLY A 45 -2.24 -0.90 -7.44
N TYR A 46 -2.89 -1.69 -8.29
CA TYR A 46 -4.34 -1.61 -8.50
C TYR A 46 -5.11 -1.93 -7.21
N ASN A 47 -5.94 -0.99 -6.77
CA ASN A 47 -6.67 -1.15 -5.51
C ASN A 47 -7.91 -2.04 -5.63
N TYR A 48 -8.18 -2.84 -4.60
CA TYR A 48 -9.26 -3.83 -4.56
C TYR A 48 -10.65 -3.27 -4.26
N ALA A 49 -10.73 -2.08 -3.66
CA ALA A 49 -11.96 -1.38 -3.31
C ALA A 49 -11.69 0.14 -3.26
N ASP A 50 -12.71 0.95 -3.01
CA ASP A 50 -12.49 2.35 -2.63
C ASP A 50 -12.04 2.39 -1.17
N VAL A 51 -10.81 2.85 -0.91
CA VAL A 51 -10.19 2.84 0.42
C VAL A 51 -10.06 4.26 0.97
N PRO A 52 -10.75 4.63 2.06
CA PRO A 52 -10.70 5.99 2.59
C PRO A 52 -9.34 6.34 3.19
N VAL A 53 -8.95 7.61 3.08
CA VAL A 53 -7.90 8.19 3.92
C VAL A 53 -8.31 8.01 5.39
N GLY A 54 -7.35 7.60 6.22
CA GLY A 54 -7.55 7.23 7.62
C GLY A 54 -7.84 5.74 7.83
N ARG A 55 -8.02 4.93 6.77
CA ARG A 55 -8.11 3.46 6.91
C ARG A 55 -6.81 2.92 7.51
N ARG A 56 -6.96 2.08 8.53
CA ARG A 56 -5.86 1.41 9.26
C ARG A 56 -5.85 -0.07 8.95
N TYR A 57 -4.69 -0.65 8.65
CA TYR A 57 -4.45 -2.08 8.46
C TYR A 57 -3.54 -2.60 9.58
N ALA A 58 -3.44 -3.91 9.73
CA ALA A 58 -2.82 -4.55 10.90
C ALA A 58 -1.51 -5.29 10.60
N CYS A 59 -1.20 -5.59 9.35
CA CYS A 59 0.04 -6.28 8.99
C CYS A 59 0.59 -5.89 7.62
N CYS A 60 1.89 -6.13 7.46
CA CYS A 60 2.60 -6.12 6.19
C CYS A 60 3.20 -7.51 5.93
N PHE A 61 3.22 -7.97 4.68
CA PHE A 61 3.87 -9.23 4.31
C PHE A 61 4.37 -9.19 2.88
N ARG A 62 5.35 -10.03 2.55
CA ARG A 62 5.79 -10.19 1.16
C ARG A 62 4.80 -11.05 0.37
N ARG A 63 4.45 -10.61 -0.84
CA ARG A 63 3.51 -11.34 -1.69
C ARG A 63 4.00 -12.74 -2.08
N ASP A 64 5.31 -12.94 -2.17
CA ASP A 64 5.97 -14.19 -2.57
C ASP A 64 6.41 -15.07 -1.38
N ASP A 65 6.35 -14.57 -0.15
CA ASP A 65 6.53 -15.36 1.07
C ASP A 65 5.59 -14.89 2.18
N THR A 66 4.40 -15.48 2.25
CA THR A 66 3.38 -15.15 3.27
C THR A 66 3.80 -15.47 4.70
N ARG A 67 4.91 -16.19 4.91
CA ARG A 67 5.47 -16.45 6.23
C ARG A 67 6.33 -15.29 6.75
N ASP A 68 6.83 -14.44 5.85
CA ASP A 68 7.49 -13.18 6.18
C ASP A 68 6.44 -12.08 6.38
N VAL A 69 5.79 -12.13 7.56
CA VAL A 69 4.75 -11.18 7.99
C VAL A 69 5.22 -10.38 9.21
N GLU A 70 4.94 -9.09 9.20
CA GLU A 70 5.17 -8.19 10.32
C GLU A 70 3.83 -7.58 10.77
N GLN A 71 3.53 -7.67 12.07
CA GLN A 71 2.37 -7.02 12.66
C GLN A 71 2.69 -5.55 12.91
N VAL A 72 2.00 -4.66 12.18
CA VAL A 72 2.28 -3.23 12.15
C VAL A 72 0.98 -2.51 11.83
N THR A 73 0.69 -1.42 12.54
CA THR A 73 -0.43 -0.58 12.11
C THR A 73 0.01 0.26 10.93
N THR A 74 -0.68 0.11 9.80
CA THR A 74 -0.49 0.96 8.62
C THR A 74 -1.70 1.83 8.37
N THR A 75 -1.55 3.15 8.35
CA THR A 75 -2.64 4.10 8.08
C THR A 75 -2.45 4.77 6.73
N VAL A 76 -3.51 4.84 5.91
CA VAL A 76 -3.52 5.67 4.70
C VAL A 76 -3.62 7.14 5.11
N VAL A 77 -2.57 7.93 4.94
CA VAL A 77 -2.53 9.33 5.39
C VAL A 77 -2.96 10.30 4.29
N ALA A 78 -2.53 10.04 3.07
CA ALA A 78 -2.86 10.86 1.92
C ALA A 78 -2.76 10.02 0.65
N VAL A 79 -3.47 10.44 -0.39
CA VAL A 79 -3.44 9.82 -1.71
C VAL A 79 -3.55 10.90 -2.77
N THR A 80 -2.83 10.70 -3.86
CA THR A 80 -2.88 11.51 -5.07
C THR A 80 -2.85 10.62 -6.31
N GLN A 81 -3.23 11.20 -7.45
CA GLN A 81 -3.12 10.60 -8.77
C GLN A 81 -1.93 11.16 -9.56
N GLN A 82 -1.74 10.66 -10.78
CA GLN A 82 -0.74 11.13 -11.77
C GLN A 82 -0.81 12.63 -12.14
N TYR A 83 -1.77 13.39 -11.62
CA TYR A 83 -1.91 14.84 -11.83
C TYR A 83 -1.70 15.68 -10.56
N GLY A 84 -1.31 15.05 -9.45
CA GLY A 84 -0.90 15.76 -8.24
C GLY A 84 -2.00 16.33 -7.37
N ARG A 85 -3.27 16.04 -7.67
CA ARG A 85 -4.42 16.42 -6.85
C ARG A 85 -4.71 15.37 -5.78
N SER A 86 -4.81 15.81 -4.54
CA SER A 86 -5.18 15.00 -3.38
C SER A 86 -6.63 14.51 -3.46
N TRP A 87 -6.86 13.30 -2.94
CA TRP A 87 -8.19 12.68 -2.81
C TRP A 87 -8.45 12.21 -1.38
N ASP A 88 -9.74 12.06 -1.06
CA ASP A 88 -10.19 11.56 0.24
C ASP A 88 -10.20 10.01 0.33
N HIS A 89 -9.94 9.33 -0.79
CA HIS A 89 -9.86 7.87 -0.88
C HIS A 89 -9.02 7.42 -2.08
N ILE A 90 -8.44 6.22 -1.98
CA ILE A 90 -7.81 5.50 -3.09
C ILE A 90 -8.93 4.81 -3.88
N PRO A 91 -9.17 5.15 -5.17
CA PRO A 91 -10.27 4.55 -5.92
C PRO A 91 -9.99 3.09 -6.28
N HIS A 92 -11.05 2.30 -6.30
CA HIS A 92 -10.99 0.93 -6.80
C HIS A 92 -10.46 0.86 -8.24
N GLY A 93 -9.51 -0.04 -8.51
CA GLY A 93 -8.98 -0.30 -9.84
C GLY A 93 -7.97 0.75 -10.32
N TRP A 94 -7.50 1.63 -9.43
CA TRP A 94 -6.49 2.63 -9.74
C TRP A 94 -5.17 2.30 -9.10
N LYS A 95 -4.09 2.64 -9.81
CA LYS A 95 -2.76 2.81 -9.24
C LYS A 95 -2.63 4.24 -8.71
N THR A 96 -2.04 4.40 -7.54
CA THR A 96 -1.95 5.72 -6.89
C THR A 96 -0.58 5.96 -6.28
N LEU A 97 -0.28 7.23 -6.02
CA LEU A 97 0.81 7.63 -5.14
C LEU A 97 0.16 7.96 -3.80
N SER A 98 0.60 7.30 -2.73
CA SER A 98 0.00 7.43 -1.41
C SER A 98 1.06 7.65 -0.33
N VAL A 99 0.69 8.34 0.74
CA VAL A 99 1.49 8.39 1.96
C VAL A 99 0.90 7.40 2.95
N LEU A 100 1.72 6.45 3.38
CA LEU A 100 1.35 5.47 4.41
C LEU A 100 2.13 5.76 5.69
N ARG A 101 1.45 5.76 6.83
CA ARG A 101 2.08 5.81 8.16
C ARG A 101 2.17 4.42 8.74
N PHE A 102 3.34 4.05 9.25
CA PHE A 102 3.59 2.78 9.92
C PHE A 102 3.92 2.99 11.39
N GLU A 103 3.24 2.27 12.28
CA GLU A 103 3.41 2.39 13.73
C GLU A 103 3.80 1.03 14.33
N PRO A 104 4.90 0.93 15.12
CA PRO A 104 5.71 2.03 15.65
C PRO A 104 6.76 2.61 14.68
N GLY A 105 6.95 2.00 13.52
CA GLY A 105 7.83 2.48 12.47
C GLY A 105 7.69 1.64 11.20
N ILE A 106 8.39 2.04 10.14
CA ILE A 106 8.31 1.39 8.83
C ILE A 106 8.91 -0.04 8.94
N PRO A 107 8.23 -1.10 8.47
CA PRO A 107 8.78 -2.46 8.41
C PRO A 107 10.04 -2.56 7.54
N ALA A 108 10.94 -3.49 7.86
CA ALA A 108 12.17 -3.69 7.07
C ALA A 108 11.85 -4.05 5.61
N MET A 109 10.88 -4.94 5.38
CA MET A 109 10.43 -5.33 4.05
C MET A 109 9.94 -4.15 3.19
N VAL A 110 9.34 -3.12 3.82
CA VAL A 110 8.92 -1.91 3.13
C VAL A 110 10.14 -1.06 2.81
N ARG A 111 11.06 -0.84 3.76
CA ARG A 111 12.30 -0.06 3.54
C ARG A 111 13.18 -0.63 2.43
N GLU A 112 13.16 -1.94 2.23
CA GLU A 112 13.95 -2.65 1.21
C GLU A 112 13.39 -2.52 -0.20
N LEU A 113 12.15 -2.04 -0.36
CA LEU A 113 11.60 -1.76 -1.69
C LEU A 113 12.46 -0.71 -2.42
N PRO A 114 12.53 -0.78 -3.76
CA PRO A 114 13.28 0.20 -4.53
C PRO A 114 12.63 1.59 -4.49
N LEU A 115 13.41 2.62 -4.79
CA LEU A 115 12.90 3.93 -5.17
C LEU A 115 12.56 3.95 -6.67
N GLY A 116 11.47 4.60 -7.05
CA GLY A 116 11.06 4.74 -8.44
C GLY A 116 10.34 6.05 -8.74
N GLY A 117 10.40 6.48 -10.00
CA GLY A 117 9.72 7.69 -10.49
C GLY A 117 8.29 7.43 -10.99
N LEU A 118 7.90 6.17 -11.15
CA LEU A 118 6.64 5.71 -11.75
C LEU A 118 6.22 4.37 -11.13
N TRP A 119 4.98 3.96 -11.41
CA TRP A 119 4.53 2.58 -11.14
C TRP A 119 5.27 1.58 -12.01
N TYR A 120 5.73 0.49 -11.40
CA TYR A 120 6.44 -0.59 -12.07
C TYR A 120 5.98 -1.93 -11.53
N ASP A 121 5.92 -2.94 -12.41
CA ASP A 121 5.71 -4.32 -12.01
C ASP A 121 7.06 -4.89 -11.51
N HIS A 122 7.41 -4.57 -10.27
CA HIS A 122 8.63 -5.05 -9.63
C HIS A 122 8.42 -6.49 -9.13
N ARG A 123 9.49 -7.30 -9.21
CA ARG A 123 9.48 -8.68 -8.71
C ARG A 123 9.32 -8.79 -7.19
N GLY A 124 9.57 -7.71 -6.45
CA GLY A 124 9.33 -7.63 -5.00
C GLY A 124 8.21 -6.63 -4.74
N SER A 125 7.18 -7.07 -4.02
CA SER A 125 6.07 -6.22 -3.58
C SER A 125 5.66 -6.58 -2.16
N VAL A 126 5.25 -5.57 -1.40
CA VAL A 126 4.77 -5.75 -0.03
C VAL A 126 3.27 -5.51 -0.01
N CYS A 127 2.54 -6.44 0.58
CA CYS A 127 1.11 -6.33 0.81
C CYS A 127 0.87 -5.71 2.19
N VAL A 128 -0.11 -4.81 2.28
CA VAL A 128 -0.64 -4.26 3.54
C VAL A 128 -2.09 -4.72 3.67
N SER A 129 -2.44 -5.30 4.82
CA SER A 129 -3.71 -6.01 4.99
C SER A 129 -4.19 -5.98 6.44
N ASP A 130 -5.48 -6.29 6.64
CA ASP A 130 -5.96 -6.77 7.93
C ASP A 130 -5.48 -8.20 8.20
N THR A 131 -5.40 -8.56 9.48
CA THR A 131 -4.95 -9.88 9.93
C THR A 131 -5.81 -11.00 9.33
N ASP A 132 -7.14 -10.91 9.43
CA ASP A 132 -8.07 -11.93 8.93
C ASP A 132 -7.91 -12.18 7.42
N THR A 133 -7.69 -11.11 6.65
CA THR A 133 -7.44 -11.22 5.20
C THR A 133 -6.13 -11.95 4.94
N TRP A 134 -5.05 -11.60 5.66
CA TRP A 134 -3.76 -12.26 5.51
C TRP A 134 -3.83 -13.74 5.90
N GLU A 135 -4.50 -14.07 7.01
CA GLU A 135 -4.68 -15.45 7.47
C GLU A 135 -5.40 -16.30 6.42
N ALA A 136 -6.48 -15.76 5.84
CA ALA A 136 -7.22 -16.43 4.77
C ALA A 136 -6.37 -16.61 3.50
N TYR A 137 -5.58 -15.59 3.12
CA TYR A 137 -4.67 -15.65 1.98
C TYR A 137 -3.56 -16.71 2.18
N ALA A 138 -2.89 -16.68 3.33
CA ALA A 138 -1.83 -17.62 3.69
C ALA A 138 -2.34 -19.07 3.83
N ALA A 139 -3.59 -19.27 4.26
CA ALA A 139 -4.21 -20.59 4.28
C ALA A 139 -4.47 -21.12 2.86
N GLY A 140 -4.86 -20.24 1.93
CA GLY A 140 -5.07 -20.58 0.52
C GLY A 140 -3.79 -21.03 -0.19
N GLU A 141 -2.66 -20.36 0.04
CA GLU A 141 -1.36 -20.75 -0.53
C GLU A 141 -0.90 -22.14 -0.06
N ARG A 142 -1.21 -22.51 1.19
CA ARG A 142 -0.84 -23.83 1.75
C ARG A 142 -1.67 -24.99 1.18
N ALA A 143 -2.78 -24.68 0.52
CA ALA A 143 -3.69 -25.69 -0.05
C ALA A 143 -3.38 -26.00 -1.53
N CYS A 144 -2.47 -25.26 -2.16
CA CYS A 144 -1.96 -25.47 -3.51
C CYS A 144 -0.60 -26.16 -3.50
#